data_AF-A0AAJ7J9E0-F1
#
_entry.id   AF-A0AAJ7J9E0-F1
#
_cell.length_a   1.000
_cell.length_b   1.000
_cell.length_c   1.000
_cell.angle_alpha   90.00
_cell.angle_beta   90.00
_cell.angle_gamma   90.00
#
_symmetry.space_group_name_H-M   'P 1'
#
loop_
_entity.id
_entity.type
_entity.pdbx_description
1 polymer ?
#
loop_
_entity_poly.entity_id
_entity_poly.type
_entity_poly.pdbx_seq_one_letter_code
_entity_poly.pdbx_strand_id
1 'polypeptide(L)'
;MAQGKLKVKAKVPPLKGKNKDKNKKGPAIQRRNNAPIQPKKKKLEETHKLKQMITRTVNKAMEDELREKALEGKKSLTKKNPSTTKKK
;
A
#
# COMPACT_ATOMS: atom_id res chain seq x y z
N MET A 1 -16.56 -74.71 19.41
CA MET A 1 -15.71 -73.59 18.92
C MET A 1 -16.19 -73.20 17.54
N ALA A 2 -16.70 -71.98 17.36
CA ALA A 2 -17.09 -71.46 16.04
C ALA A 2 -16.14 -70.32 15.66
N GLN A 3 -15.21 -70.62 14.77
CA GLN A 3 -14.24 -69.69 14.21
C GLN A 3 -14.90 -68.84 13.10
N GLY A 4 -14.88 -67.52 13.27
CA GLY A 4 -14.67 -66.57 12.16
C GLY A 4 -15.90 -66.06 11.40
N LYS A 5 -16.64 -65.10 11.97
CA LYS A 5 -17.42 -64.14 11.15
C LYS A 5 -16.65 -62.81 11.10
N LEU A 6 -16.01 -62.55 9.96
CA LEU A 6 -15.22 -61.35 9.70
C LEU A 6 -16.06 -60.08 9.92
N LYS A 7 -15.61 -59.27 10.88
CA LYS A 7 -16.27 -58.07 11.38
C LYS A 7 -15.73 -56.84 10.66
N VAL A 8 -16.16 -56.52 9.44
CA VAL A 8 -15.93 -55.17 8.89
C VAL A 8 -17.02 -54.74 7.90
N LYS A 9 -17.95 -53.89 8.36
CA LYS A 9 -18.50 -52.81 7.53
C LYS A 9 -18.77 -51.61 8.44
N ALA A 10 -17.69 -50.95 8.84
CA ALA A 10 -17.80 -49.68 9.54
C ALA A 10 -18.30 -48.62 8.54
N LYS A 11 -19.55 -48.18 8.72
CA LYS A 11 -20.09 -47.01 8.02
C LYS A 11 -19.62 -45.76 8.77
N VAL A 12 -18.41 -45.30 8.45
CA VAL A 12 -17.86 -44.04 8.98
C VAL A 12 -18.08 -42.95 7.92
N PRO A 13 -18.69 -41.81 8.26
CA PRO A 13 -19.03 -40.76 7.29
C PRO A 13 -17.76 -40.13 6.67
N PRO A 14 -17.81 -39.70 5.39
CA PRO A 14 -16.68 -39.04 4.74
C PRO A 14 -16.32 -37.78 5.52
N LEU A 15 -15.07 -37.70 5.97
CA LEU A 15 -14.50 -36.51 6.58
C LEU A 15 -14.69 -35.32 5.63
N LYS A 16 -15.30 -34.27 6.18
CA LYS A 16 -15.49 -32.95 5.57
C LYS A 16 -14.17 -32.47 4.95
N GLY A 17 -14.24 -31.98 3.70
CA GLY A 17 -13.20 -31.11 3.16
C GLY A 17 -12.46 -31.61 1.91
N LYS A 18 -13.18 -32.07 0.89
CA LYS A 18 -12.73 -31.75 -0.48
C LYS A 18 -13.07 -30.26 -0.71
N ASN A 19 -12.12 -29.55 -1.30
CA ASN A 19 -12.14 -28.14 -1.74
C ASN A 19 -11.47 -27.16 -0.77
N LYS A 20 -10.20 -26.86 -1.07
CA LYS A 20 -9.62 -25.50 -1.23
C LYS A 20 -8.17 -25.70 -1.65
N ASP A 21 -7.94 -25.73 -2.96
CA ASP A 21 -7.50 -24.56 -3.71
C ASP A 21 -6.12 -24.07 -3.29
N LYS A 22 -5.16 -24.32 -4.20
CA LYS A 22 -4.04 -23.44 -4.56
C LYS A 22 -3.37 -22.78 -3.37
N ASN A 23 -2.26 -23.39 -2.98
CA ASN A 23 -1.24 -22.89 -2.06
C ASN A 23 -0.67 -21.55 -2.55
N LYS A 24 -1.46 -20.48 -2.52
CA LYS A 24 -0.98 -19.10 -2.53
C LYS A 24 -0.53 -18.83 -1.11
N LYS A 25 0.79 -18.78 -0.90
CA LYS A 25 1.41 -18.37 0.36
C LYS A 25 0.87 -16.99 0.75
N GLY A 26 -0.19 -16.97 1.55
CA GLY A 26 -0.62 -15.78 2.27
C GLY A 26 0.45 -15.36 3.25
N PRO A 27 0.41 -14.12 3.78
CA PRO A 27 1.32 -13.70 4.83
C PRO A 27 1.29 -14.70 5.98
N ALA A 28 2.46 -15.08 6.50
CA ALA A 28 2.61 -16.05 7.60
C ALA A 28 1.91 -15.63 8.91
N ILE A 29 1.36 -14.41 8.95
CA ILE A 29 0.61 -13.86 10.07
C ILE A 29 -0.85 -13.73 9.63
N GLN A 30 -1.74 -14.49 10.28
CA GLN A 30 -3.17 -14.26 10.22
C GLN A 30 -3.47 -12.88 10.82
N ARG A 31 -3.83 -11.92 9.96
CA ARG A 31 -4.29 -10.61 10.42
C ARG A 31 -5.63 -10.80 11.14
N ARG A 32 -5.79 -10.19 12.32
CA ARG A 32 -7.07 -10.19 13.04
C ARG A 32 -8.18 -9.66 12.12
N ASN A 33 -9.39 -10.21 12.22
CA ASN A 33 -10.54 -9.79 11.41
C ASN A 33 -10.85 -8.28 11.55
N ASN A 34 -10.51 -7.69 12.69
CA ASN A 34 -10.72 -6.27 12.98
C ASN A 34 -9.46 -5.41 12.77
N ALA A 35 -8.40 -5.95 12.16
CA ALA A 35 -7.19 -5.18 11.91
C ALA A 35 -7.42 -4.20 10.74
N PRO A 36 -7.02 -2.91 10.87
CA PRO A 36 -7.08 -1.97 9.76
C PRO A 36 -6.33 -2.50 8.53
N ILE A 37 -7.00 -2.42 7.38
CA ILE A 37 -6.44 -2.87 6.09
C ILE A 37 -5.37 -1.87 5.67
N GLN A 38 -4.19 -2.37 5.31
CA GLN A 38 -3.11 -1.52 4.79
C GLN A 38 -3.58 -0.79 3.51
N PRO A 39 -3.28 0.51 3.37
CA PRO A 39 -3.68 1.28 2.21
C PRO A 39 -3.05 0.68 0.94
N LYS A 40 -3.88 0.33 -0.03
CA LYS A 40 -3.47 -0.32 -1.28
C LYS A 40 -2.49 0.53 -2.12
N LYS A 41 -2.43 1.84 -1.86
CA LYS A 41 -1.67 2.83 -2.65
C LYS A 41 -0.36 3.29 -2.01
N LYS A 42 0.08 2.69 -0.89
CA LYS A 42 1.27 3.15 -0.16
C LYS A 42 2.53 3.28 -1.04
N LYS A 43 2.77 2.32 -1.94
CA LYS A 43 3.91 2.35 -2.88
C LYS A 43 3.83 3.54 -3.87
N LEU A 44 2.62 3.90 -4.30
CA LEU A 44 2.41 5.03 -5.22
C LEU A 44 2.55 6.37 -4.52
N GLU A 45 2.21 6.45 -3.24
CA GLU A 45 2.42 7.65 -2.42
C GLU A 45 3.91 7.93 -2.21
N GLU A 46 4.71 6.89 -1.99
CA GLU A 46 6.17 7.00 -1.82
C GLU A 46 6.85 7.48 -3.12
N THR A 47 6.52 6.89 -4.28
CA THR A 47 7.06 7.34 -5.57
C THR A 47 6.61 8.76 -5.93
N HIS A 48 5.36 9.11 -5.64
CA HIS A 48 4.85 10.46 -5.84
C HIS A 48 5.57 11.47 -4.94
N LYS A 49 5.80 11.15 -3.66
CA LYS A 49 6.57 12.00 -2.74
C LYS A 49 8.00 12.21 -3.24
N LEU A 50 8.67 11.13 -3.68
CA LEU A 50 10.00 11.22 -4.28
C LEU A 50 10.01 12.15 -5.50
N LYS A 51 9.06 11.97 -6.43
CA LYS A 51 8.91 12.85 -7.60
C LYS A 51 8.71 14.31 -7.19
N GLN A 52 7.83 14.57 -6.21
CA GLN A 52 7.59 15.93 -5.71
C GLN A 52 8.84 16.56 -5.08
N MET A 53 9.63 15.80 -4.31
CA MET A 53 10.88 16.30 -3.74
C MET A 53 11.86 16.68 -4.83
N ILE A 54 12.08 15.81 -5.82
CA ILE A 54 12.98 16.06 -6.94
C ILE A 54 12.54 17.31 -7.71
N THR A 55 11.26 17.39 -8.10
CA THR A 55 10.73 18.55 -8.84
C THR A 55 10.89 19.85 -8.06
N ARG A 56 10.63 19.85 -6.74
CA ARG A 56 10.80 21.05 -5.91
C ARG A 56 12.26 21.47 -5.82
N THR A 57 13.19 20.53 -5.67
CA THR A 57 14.62 20.82 -5.57
C THR A 57 15.16 21.39 -6.88
N VAL A 58 14.83 20.78 -8.02
CA VAL A 58 15.28 21.26 -9.34
C VAL A 58 14.70 22.66 -9.62
N ASN A 59 13.41 22.86 -9.39
CA ASN A 59 12.78 24.18 -9.59
C ASN A 59 13.40 25.24 -8.69
N LYS A 60 13.68 24.91 -7.42
CA LYS A 60 14.31 25.84 -6.49
C LYS A 60 15.73 26.21 -6.92
N ALA A 61 16.53 25.23 -7.37
CA ALA A 61 17.88 25.51 -7.85
C ALA A 61 17.86 26.43 -9.07
N MET A 62 16.99 26.15 -10.06
CA MET A 62 16.84 27.02 -11.24
C MET A 62 16.33 28.42 -10.86
N GLU A 63 15.38 28.53 -9.95
CA GLU A 63 14.85 29.81 -9.47
C GLU A 63 15.94 30.62 -8.76
N ASP A 64 16.79 29.96 -7.99
CA ASP A 64 17.92 30.60 -7.31
C ASP A 64 18.91 31.15 -8.34
N GLU A 65 19.32 30.36 -9.34
CA GLU A 65 20.21 30.82 -10.42
C GLU A 65 19.65 32.01 -11.20
N LEU A 66 18.35 31.98 -11.54
CA LEU A 66 17.69 33.07 -12.25
C LEU A 66 17.64 34.34 -11.41
N ARG A 67 17.39 34.22 -10.11
CA ARG A 67 17.36 35.38 -9.20
C ARG A 67 18.72 35.94 -8.90
N GLU A 68 19.75 35.11 -8.75
CA GLU A 68 21.13 35.58 -8.61
C GLU A 68 21.52 36.46 -9.81
N LYS A 69 21.18 36.02 -11.03
CA LYS A 69 21.46 36.78 -12.25
C LYS A 69 20.63 38.06 -12.41
N ALA A 70 19.35 38.04 -12.03
CA ALA A 70 18.43 39.14 -12.32
C ALA A 70 18.28 40.17 -11.20
N LEU A 71 18.36 39.73 -9.93
CA LEU A 71 17.99 40.50 -8.75
C LEU A 71 19.06 40.46 -7.64
N GLU A 72 20.29 40.04 -7.96
CA GLU A 72 21.38 39.84 -7.00
C GLU A 72 20.98 38.90 -5.84
N GLY A 73 20.14 37.89 -6.15
CA GLY A 73 19.72 36.91 -5.15
C GLY A 73 18.62 37.38 -4.19
N LYS A 74 18.05 38.59 -4.38
CA LYS A 74 16.99 39.12 -3.51
C LYS A 74 15.71 38.27 -3.63
N LYS A 75 15.41 37.50 -2.59
CA LYS A 75 14.16 36.74 -2.43
C LYS A 75 13.16 37.58 -1.62
N SER A 76 12.21 38.23 -2.29
CA SER A 76 11.16 38.94 -1.56
C SER A 76 10.26 37.91 -0.86
N LEU A 77 10.18 38.00 0.47
CA LEU A 77 9.24 37.23 1.29
C LEU A 77 7.84 37.80 1.10
N THR A 78 7.30 37.74 -0.11
CA THR A 78 5.89 38.03 -0.32
C THR A 78 5.10 36.87 0.26
N LYS A 79 4.25 37.17 1.26
CA LYS A 79 3.33 36.21 1.85
C LYS A 79 2.58 35.54 0.70
N LYS A 80 2.73 34.22 0.55
CA LYS A 80 1.98 33.45 -0.43
C LYS A 80 0.51 33.58 -0.08
N ASN A 81 -0.19 34.53 -0.69
CA ASN A 81 -1.62 34.67 -0.49
C ASN A 81 -2.26 33.31 -0.83
N PRO A 82 -3.09 32.73 0.06
CA PRO A 82 -3.79 31.50 -0.28
C PRO A 82 -4.61 31.81 -1.53
N SER A 83 -4.37 31.07 -2.62
CA SER A 83 -5.11 31.22 -3.85
C SER A 83 -6.60 31.05 -3.53
N THR A 84 -7.33 32.16 -3.50
CA THR A 84 -8.77 32.21 -3.35
C THR A 84 -9.41 31.73 -4.65
N THR A 85 -9.33 30.43 -4.92
CA THR A 85 -10.23 29.76 -5.87
C THR A 85 -11.34 29.07 -5.10
N LYS A 86 -12.27 29.90 -4.61
CA LYS A 86 -13.67 29.50 -4.41
C LYS A 86 -14.53 30.16 -5.49
N LYS A 87 -15.58 29.44 -5.92
CA LYS A 87 -16.61 29.71 -6.94
C LYS A 87 -16.21 29.19 -8.34
N LYS A 88 -16.93 28.27 -8.98
CA LYS A 88 -18.29 27.71 -8.82
C LYS A 88 -18.25 26.19 -8.76
#